data_AF-A0A6A6C495-F1
#
_entry.id   AF-A0A6A6C495-F1
#
_cell.length_a   1.000
_cell.length_b   1.000
_cell.length_c   1.000
_cell.angle_alpha   90.00
_cell.angle_beta   90.00
_cell.angle_gamma   90.00
#
_symmetry.space_group_name_H-M   'P 1'
#
loop_
_entity.id
_entity.type
_entity.pdbx_description
1 polymer ?
#
loop_
_entity_poly.entity_id
_entity_poly.type
_entity_poly.pdbx_seq_one_letter_code
_entity_poly.pdbx_strand_id
1 'polypeptide(L)'
;MPQQQFEETETKQPYGPLMSNAIFATKWTDKLCAFLFSRYFQPRDRIDAVWMSDFAKEGFAYVANFHSQASSHSLSPADFPESSSLALDSSPCRLEDLKTHMTNPFECAAQTTVLVDVFLQKLQAMKTQGTKIFGTPWQVLPLGTRESLNETFQGVEDAKEMGWWLASDEDCKVMAGQLKTDEM
;
A
#
# COMPACT_ATOMS: atom_id res chain seq x y z
N MET A 1 -20.95 -5.51 -54.08
CA MET A 1 -19.81 -5.40 -53.16
C MET A 1 -20.35 -5.54 -51.75
N PRO A 2 -19.98 -6.59 -50.99
CA PRO A 2 -20.45 -6.74 -49.62
C PRO A 2 -19.65 -5.84 -48.67
N GLN A 3 -20.35 -5.08 -47.83
CA GLN A 3 -19.77 -4.26 -46.77
C GLN A 3 -19.26 -5.16 -45.64
N GLN A 4 -17.96 -5.09 -45.32
CA GLN A 4 -17.41 -5.68 -44.10
C GLN A 4 -17.92 -4.87 -42.91
N GLN A 5 -18.75 -5.49 -42.07
CA GLN A 5 -18.99 -5.00 -40.72
C GLN A 5 -17.72 -5.26 -39.91
N PHE A 6 -17.10 -4.18 -39.40
CA PHE A 6 -16.08 -4.30 -38.38
C PHE A 6 -16.79 -4.74 -37.09
N GLU A 7 -16.52 -5.97 -36.67
CA GLU A 7 -16.80 -6.43 -35.31
C GLU A 7 -15.94 -5.57 -34.36
N GLU A 8 -16.55 -4.58 -33.72
CA GLU A 8 -15.96 -3.93 -32.56
C GLU A 8 -15.84 -5.00 -31.47
N THR A 9 -14.64 -5.53 -31.27
CA THR A 9 -14.35 -6.36 -30.10
C THR A 9 -14.49 -5.49 -28.86
N GLU A 10 -15.67 -5.53 -28.24
CA GLU A 10 -15.92 -5.03 -26.89
C GLU A 10 -14.87 -5.67 -25.96
N THR A 11 -13.85 -4.89 -25.61
CA THR A 11 -12.90 -5.23 -24.58
C THR A 11 -13.66 -5.28 -23.26
N LYS A 12 -14.03 -6.50 -22.84
CA LYS A 12 -14.60 -6.74 -21.50
C LYS A 12 -13.70 -6.07 -20.47
N GLN A 13 -14.23 -5.02 -19.84
CA GLN A 13 -13.54 -4.36 -18.75
C GLN A 13 -13.37 -5.37 -17.61
N PRO A 14 -12.14 -5.52 -17.06
CA PRO A 14 -11.87 -6.52 -16.02
C PRO A 14 -12.65 -6.27 -14.72
N TYR A 15 -13.21 -5.07 -14.54
CA TYR A 15 -13.84 -4.60 -13.31
C TYR A 15 -15.25 -4.01 -13.52
N GLY A 16 -16.14 -4.72 -14.21
CA GLY A 16 -17.53 -4.26 -14.38
C GLY A 16 -17.63 -2.94 -15.16
N PRO A 17 -18.79 -2.25 -15.14
CA PRO A 17 -18.97 -0.99 -15.86
C PRO A 17 -18.06 0.13 -15.33
N LEU A 18 -17.70 1.09 -16.20
CA LEU A 18 -16.95 2.30 -15.85
C LEU A 18 -17.54 2.98 -14.59
N MET A 19 -16.78 2.92 -13.50
CA MET A 19 -17.07 3.62 -12.27
C MET A 19 -16.76 5.12 -12.47
N SER A 20 -17.62 6.00 -11.97
CA SER A 20 -17.30 7.44 -11.98
C SER A 20 -16.13 7.75 -11.04
N ASN A 21 -15.37 8.81 -11.33
CA ASN A 21 -14.24 9.23 -10.50
C ASN A 21 -14.63 9.37 -9.03
N ALA A 22 -15.82 9.93 -8.73
CA ALA A 22 -16.33 10.07 -7.37
C ALA A 22 -16.51 8.72 -6.67
N ILE A 23 -17.12 7.73 -7.34
CA ILE A 23 -17.31 6.39 -6.75
C ILE A 23 -15.96 5.69 -6.57
N PHE A 24 -15.03 5.85 -7.51
CA PHE A 24 -13.67 5.32 -7.41
C PHE A 24 -12.95 5.89 -6.19
N ALA A 25 -12.96 7.22 -6.02
CA ALA A 25 -12.36 7.90 -4.88
C ALA A 25 -12.92 7.39 -3.57
N THR A 26 -14.25 7.47 -3.37
CA THR A 26 -14.89 7.04 -2.13
C THR A 26 -14.53 5.59 -1.80
N LYS A 27 -14.65 4.68 -2.77
CA LYS A 27 -14.36 3.25 -2.57
C LYS A 27 -12.91 3.01 -2.17
N TRP A 28 -11.95 3.64 -2.85
CA TRP A 28 -10.54 3.37 -2.63
C TRP A 28 -9.98 4.07 -1.40
N THR A 29 -10.38 5.32 -1.17
CA THR A 29 -10.11 6.02 0.07
C THR A 29 -10.65 5.24 1.27
N ASP A 30 -11.91 4.79 1.23
CA ASP A 30 -12.49 4.01 2.33
C ASP A 30 -11.71 2.73 2.61
N LYS A 31 -11.30 2.01 1.57
CA LYS A 31 -10.53 0.77 1.70
C LYS A 31 -9.14 1.01 2.30
N LEU A 32 -8.40 1.98 1.76
CA LEU A 32 -7.03 2.27 2.20
C LEU A 32 -7.04 2.86 3.61
N CYS A 33 -7.94 3.80 3.91
CA CYS A 33 -8.10 4.33 5.26
C CYS A 33 -8.51 3.25 6.26
N ALA A 34 -9.45 2.36 5.91
CA ALA A 34 -9.83 1.25 6.79
C ALA A 34 -8.67 0.26 7.01
N PHE A 35 -7.88 -0.03 5.98
CA PHE A 35 -6.67 -0.85 6.10
C PHE A 35 -5.66 -0.21 7.06
N LEU A 36 -5.28 1.05 6.83
CA LEU A 36 -4.34 1.78 7.68
C LEU A 36 -4.86 1.88 9.12
N PHE A 37 -6.14 2.22 9.31
CA PHE A 37 -6.73 2.29 10.64
C PHE A 37 -6.67 0.94 11.37
N SER A 38 -7.17 -0.11 10.74
CA SER A 38 -7.28 -1.44 11.37
C SER A 38 -5.92 -2.10 11.64
N ARG A 39 -4.95 -1.88 10.75
CA ARG A 39 -3.64 -2.51 10.86
C ARG A 39 -2.65 -1.63 11.60
N TYR A 40 -2.57 -0.34 11.29
CA TYR A 40 -1.50 0.56 11.76
C TYR A 40 -1.88 1.41 12.97
N PHE A 41 -3.08 2.02 13.01
CA PHE A 41 -3.46 2.97 14.07
C PHE A 41 -4.10 2.33 15.29
N GLN A 42 -4.53 1.07 15.20
CA GLN A 42 -5.03 0.36 16.38
C GLN A 42 -3.90 0.11 17.38
N PRO A 43 -4.12 0.36 18.69
CA PRO A 43 -3.18 0.01 19.74
C PRO A 43 -2.84 -1.48 19.66
N ARG A 44 -1.55 -1.79 19.75
CA ARG A 44 -1.07 -3.17 19.76
C ARG A 44 0.08 -3.35 20.73
N ASP A 45 0.12 -4.52 21.35
CA ASP A 45 1.13 -4.86 22.36
C ASP A 45 2.53 -4.96 21.77
N ARG A 46 2.66 -5.30 20.47
CA ARG A 46 3.96 -5.43 19.79
C ARG A 46 3.86 -5.36 18.27
N ILE A 47 4.92 -4.82 17.65
CA ILE A 47 5.17 -4.82 16.20
C ILE A 47 6.22 -5.89 15.89
N ASP A 48 5.86 -7.17 15.80
CA ASP A 48 6.84 -8.22 15.48
C ASP A 48 7.03 -8.46 13.98
N ALA A 49 8.00 -9.31 13.62
CA ALA A 49 8.32 -9.61 12.23
C ALA A 49 7.20 -10.33 11.45
N VAL A 50 6.35 -11.11 12.13
CA VAL A 50 5.20 -11.78 11.50
C VAL A 50 4.14 -10.73 11.21
N TRP A 51 3.85 -9.85 12.16
CA TRP A 51 2.94 -8.74 11.96
C TRP A 51 3.41 -7.80 10.84
N MET A 52 4.71 -7.45 10.81
CA MET A 52 5.28 -6.63 9.73
C MET A 52 5.13 -7.31 8.37
N SER A 53 5.29 -8.64 8.33
CA SER A 53 5.11 -9.43 7.11
C SER A 53 3.66 -9.40 6.63
N ASP A 54 2.71 -9.62 7.52
CA ASP A 54 1.28 -9.62 7.19
C ASP A 54 0.84 -8.23 6.71
N PHE A 55 1.31 -7.17 7.39
CA PHE A 55 1.08 -5.80 6.97
C PHE A 55 1.61 -5.54 5.56
N ALA A 56 2.88 -5.87 5.31
CA ALA A 56 3.53 -5.57 4.03
C ALA A 56 2.86 -6.30 2.87
N LYS A 57 2.50 -7.58 3.08
CA LYS A 57 1.78 -8.39 2.09
C LYS A 57 0.41 -7.81 1.76
N GLU A 58 -0.40 -7.51 2.78
CA GLU A 58 -1.74 -6.97 2.57
C GLU A 58 -1.69 -5.57 1.96
N GLY A 59 -0.80 -4.71 2.47
CA GLY A 59 -0.61 -3.36 1.96
C GLY A 59 -0.19 -3.37 0.49
N PHE A 60 0.78 -4.22 0.11
CA PHE A 60 1.16 -4.42 -1.28
C PHE A 60 -0.03 -4.83 -2.15
N ALA A 61 -0.84 -5.79 -1.70
CA ALA A 61 -2.03 -6.23 -2.44
C ALA A 61 -3.08 -5.11 -2.60
N TYR A 62 -3.29 -4.27 -1.59
CA TYR A 62 -4.18 -3.11 -1.69
C TYR A 62 -3.67 -2.10 -2.71
N VAL A 63 -2.40 -1.74 -2.65
CA VAL A 63 -1.76 -0.77 -3.56
C VAL A 63 -1.74 -1.29 -5.00
N ALA A 64 -1.38 -2.55 -5.21
CA ALA A 64 -1.37 -3.18 -6.54
C ALA A 64 -2.76 -3.19 -7.18
N ASN A 65 -3.79 -3.57 -6.42
CA ASN A 65 -5.17 -3.55 -6.89
C ASN A 65 -5.68 -2.13 -7.18
N PHE A 66 -5.26 -1.15 -6.38
CA PHE A 66 -5.55 0.27 -6.60
C PHE A 66 -5.00 0.73 -7.94
N HIS A 67 -3.70 0.55 -8.18
CA HIS A 67 -3.06 0.97 -9.43
C HIS A 67 -3.60 0.23 -10.65
N SER A 68 -3.91 -1.06 -10.53
CA SER A 68 -4.56 -1.82 -11.60
C SER A 68 -5.91 -1.21 -12.00
N GLN A 69 -6.76 -0.88 -11.01
CA GLN A 69 -8.06 -0.24 -11.30
C GLN A 69 -7.88 1.20 -11.79
N ALA A 70 -7.03 2.00 -11.17
CA ALA A 70 -6.74 3.37 -11.59
C ALA A 70 -6.31 3.42 -13.07
N SER A 71 -5.39 2.54 -13.47
CA SER A 71 -4.93 2.40 -14.86
C SER A 71 -6.06 1.99 -15.79
N SER A 72 -6.91 1.03 -15.40
CA SER A 72 -8.05 0.60 -16.22
C SER A 72 -9.11 1.69 -16.46
N HIS A 73 -9.18 2.68 -15.56
CA HIS A 73 -10.05 3.84 -15.66
C HIS A 73 -9.34 5.09 -16.20
N SER A 74 -8.06 5.00 -16.57
CA SER A 74 -7.21 6.12 -17.00
C SER A 74 -7.19 7.29 -15.99
N LEU A 75 -7.18 6.98 -14.70
CA LEU A 75 -7.18 7.96 -13.62
C LEU A 75 -5.76 8.37 -13.22
N SER A 76 -5.63 9.61 -12.78
CA SER A 76 -4.41 10.25 -12.32
C SER A 76 -4.64 10.98 -10.99
N PRO A 77 -3.59 11.31 -10.23
CA PRO A 77 -3.73 12.09 -8.99
C PRO A 77 -4.43 13.44 -9.18
N ALA A 78 -4.28 14.07 -10.35
CA ALA A 78 -4.86 15.38 -10.68
C ALA A 78 -6.39 15.34 -10.91
N ASP A 79 -6.97 14.14 -11.03
CA ASP A 79 -8.43 13.97 -11.16
C ASP A 79 -9.16 14.11 -9.81
N PHE A 80 -8.42 14.31 -8.72
CA PHE A 80 -8.92 14.34 -7.35
C PHE A 80 -8.40 15.59 -6.60
N PRO A 81 -9.16 16.08 -5.60
CA PRO A 81 -8.68 17.17 -4.76
C PRO A 81 -7.45 16.72 -3.95
N GLU A 82 -6.47 17.60 -3.76
CA GLU A 82 -5.35 17.37 -2.85
C GLU A 82 -5.86 17.08 -1.44
N SER A 83 -5.26 16.11 -0.75
CA SER A 83 -5.59 15.87 0.66
C SER A 83 -4.83 16.82 1.57
N SER A 84 -5.41 17.12 2.73
CA SER A 84 -4.68 17.82 3.78
C SER A 84 -3.63 16.88 4.38
N SER A 85 -2.40 17.37 4.54
CA SER A 85 -1.32 16.59 5.15
C SER A 85 -1.69 16.15 6.56
N LEU A 86 -1.93 14.85 6.74
CA LEU A 86 -1.97 14.24 8.06
C LEU A 86 -0.52 13.97 8.47
N ALA A 87 -0.05 14.61 9.54
CA ALA A 87 1.09 14.06 10.23
C ALA A 87 0.65 12.69 10.77
N LEU A 88 1.35 11.61 10.40
CA LEU A 88 1.22 10.32 11.07
C LEU A 88 1.86 10.43 12.47
N ASP A 89 1.34 11.34 13.30
CA ASP A 89 1.69 11.40 14.70
C ASP A 89 0.94 10.28 15.44
N SER A 90 1.62 9.62 16.38
CA SER A 90 1.16 8.43 17.09
C SER A 90 0.00 8.71 18.09
N SER A 91 -0.74 9.80 17.88
CA SER A 91 -1.98 10.08 18.59
C SER A 91 -3.08 9.08 18.18
N PRO A 92 -4.06 8.79 19.06
CA PRO A 92 -5.20 7.96 18.70
C PRO A 92 -6.04 8.66 17.61
N CYS A 93 -5.73 8.35 16.36
CA CYS A 93 -6.44 8.81 15.18
C CYS A 93 -7.74 8.02 15.05
N ARG A 94 -8.90 8.68 14.95
CA ARG A 94 -10.15 7.98 14.61
C ARG A 94 -10.19 7.73 13.12
N LEU A 95 -10.84 6.64 12.69
CA LEU A 95 -11.04 6.35 11.26
C LEU A 95 -11.69 7.53 10.52
N GLU A 96 -12.63 8.23 11.17
CA GLU A 96 -13.28 9.42 10.60
C GLU A 96 -12.31 10.58 10.41
N ASP A 97 -11.33 10.76 11.30
CA ASP A 97 -10.28 11.78 11.14
C ASP A 97 -9.42 11.44 9.93
N LEU A 98 -9.02 10.17 9.80
CA LEU A 98 -8.25 9.67 8.66
C LEU A 98 -8.98 9.91 7.33
N LYS A 99 -10.28 9.60 7.26
CA LYS A 99 -11.12 9.83 6.08
C LYS A 99 -11.34 11.31 5.76
N THR A 100 -11.39 12.16 6.77
CA THR A 100 -11.56 13.62 6.59
C THR A 100 -10.31 14.24 5.99
N HIS A 101 -9.14 13.72 6.37
CA HIS A 101 -7.87 14.27 5.92
C HIS A 101 -7.33 13.64 4.64
N MET A 102 -7.72 12.41 4.33
CA MET A 102 -7.29 11.68 3.14
C MET A 102 -8.41 11.60 2.12
N THR A 103 -8.60 12.66 1.33
CA THR A 103 -9.65 12.72 0.31
C THR A 103 -9.16 12.24 -1.06
N ASN A 104 -7.84 12.25 -1.30
CA ASN A 104 -7.24 11.75 -2.53
C ASN A 104 -6.85 10.27 -2.38
N PRO A 105 -7.45 9.34 -3.16
CA PRO A 105 -7.10 7.93 -3.06
C PRO A 105 -5.66 7.65 -3.53
N PHE A 106 -5.06 8.48 -4.39
CA PHE A 106 -3.65 8.35 -4.79
C PHE A 106 -2.71 8.69 -3.64
N GLU A 107 -3.03 9.69 -2.84
CA GLU A 107 -2.24 10.04 -1.67
C GLU A 107 -2.39 8.99 -0.57
N CYS A 108 -3.60 8.44 -0.38
CA CYS A 108 -3.82 7.28 0.50
C CYS A 108 -2.93 6.10 0.10
N ALA A 109 -2.89 5.81 -1.21
CA ALA A 109 -2.09 4.73 -1.76
C ALA A 109 -0.60 5.02 -1.54
N ALA A 110 -0.13 6.23 -1.83
CA ALA A 110 1.26 6.64 -1.62
C ALA A 110 1.71 6.47 -0.15
N GLN A 111 0.88 6.89 0.82
CA GLN A 111 1.20 6.68 2.23
C GLN A 111 1.24 5.20 2.62
N THR A 112 0.32 4.40 2.07
CA THR A 112 0.34 2.95 2.25
C THR A 112 1.63 2.35 1.67
N THR A 113 2.05 2.79 0.48
CA THR A 113 3.31 2.38 -0.16
C THR A 113 4.52 2.70 0.71
N VAL A 114 4.62 3.91 1.26
CA VAL A 114 5.74 4.30 2.14
C VAL A 114 5.78 3.42 3.40
N LEU A 115 4.65 3.16 4.05
CA LEU A 115 4.59 2.28 5.22
C LEU A 115 5.00 0.84 4.89
N VAL A 116 4.50 0.31 3.76
CA VAL A 116 4.88 -1.03 3.28
C VAL A 116 6.39 -1.09 3.03
N ASP A 117 6.98 -0.09 2.38
CA ASP A 117 8.41 -0.05 2.09
C ASP A 117 9.26 0.01 3.36
N VAL A 118 8.87 0.80 4.37
CA VAL A 118 9.61 0.84 5.63
C VAL A 118 9.65 -0.54 6.30
N PHE A 119 8.54 -1.27 6.32
CA PHE A 119 8.52 -2.63 6.90
C PHE A 119 9.28 -3.62 6.03
N LEU A 120 9.14 -3.56 4.71
CA LEU A 120 9.90 -4.42 3.79
C LEU A 120 11.41 -4.17 3.90
N GLN A 121 11.86 -2.93 4.08
CA GLN A 121 13.27 -2.62 4.32
C GLN A 121 13.78 -3.26 5.62
N LYS A 122 13.02 -3.17 6.73
CA LYS A 122 13.37 -3.86 7.99
C LYS A 122 13.46 -5.38 7.79
N LEU A 123 12.48 -5.98 7.11
CA LEU A 123 12.44 -7.43 6.84
C LEU A 123 13.53 -7.90 5.86
N GLN A 124 13.87 -7.08 4.86
CA GLN A 124 14.94 -7.36 3.90
C GLN A 124 16.31 -7.28 4.57
N ALA A 125 16.52 -6.33 5.49
CA ALA A 125 17.72 -6.28 6.31
C ALA A 125 17.84 -7.52 7.20
N MET A 126 16.72 -8.01 7.77
CA MET A 126 16.68 -9.24 8.55
C MET A 126 17.10 -10.46 7.71
N LYS A 127 16.65 -10.53 6.44
CA LYS A 127 16.99 -11.59 5.48
C LYS A 127 18.45 -11.54 5.02
N THR A 128 18.95 -10.36 4.65
CA THR A 128 20.22 -10.21 3.90
C THR A 128 21.41 -9.83 4.77
N GLN A 129 21.18 -9.02 5.80
CA GLN A 129 22.23 -8.51 6.70
C GLN A 129 22.26 -9.28 8.02
N GLY A 130 21.30 -10.18 8.26
CA GLY A 130 21.19 -10.95 9.50
C GLY A 130 20.76 -10.13 10.71
N THR A 131 20.14 -8.96 10.50
CA THR A 131 19.57 -8.18 11.59
C THR A 131 18.46 -8.98 12.28
N LYS A 132 18.18 -8.67 13.55
CA LYS A 132 17.13 -9.32 14.33
C LYS A 132 16.01 -8.31 14.57
N ILE A 133 14.78 -8.74 14.36
CA ILE A 133 13.58 -7.95 14.71
C ILE A 133 13.11 -8.47 16.07
N PHE A 134 13.29 -7.65 17.11
CA PHE A 134 13.03 -8.00 18.51
C PHE A 134 13.64 -9.36 18.94
N GLY A 135 14.91 -9.59 18.59
CA GLY A 135 15.63 -10.82 18.92
C GLY A 135 15.32 -12.01 18.02
N THR A 136 14.28 -11.94 17.17
CA THR A 136 13.93 -12.99 16.20
C THR A 136 14.81 -12.85 14.96
N PRO A 137 15.58 -13.88 14.56
CA PRO A 137 16.32 -13.91 13.30
C PRO A 137 15.46 -14.47 12.15
N TRP A 138 15.85 -14.18 10.89
CA TRP A 138 15.12 -14.59 9.68
C TRP A 138 14.73 -16.07 9.68
N GLN A 139 15.66 -16.95 10.06
CA GLN A 139 15.51 -18.40 10.00
C GLN A 139 14.43 -18.96 10.94
N VAL A 140 14.03 -18.18 11.95
CA VAL A 140 12.98 -18.57 12.92
C VAL A 140 11.58 -18.27 12.38
N LEU A 141 11.45 -17.42 11.35
CA LEU A 141 10.15 -17.16 10.74
C LEU A 141 9.59 -18.43 10.10
N PRO A 142 8.26 -18.67 10.21
CA PRO A 142 7.60 -19.78 9.53
C PRO A 142 7.95 -19.79 8.03
N LEU A 143 8.12 -20.98 7.46
CA LEU A 143 8.51 -21.11 6.05
C LEU A 143 7.53 -20.37 5.12
N GLY A 144 6.22 -20.54 5.33
CA GLY A 144 5.19 -19.85 4.53
C GLY A 144 5.25 -18.33 4.65
N THR A 145 5.65 -17.78 5.81
CA THR A 145 5.90 -16.34 5.96
C THR A 145 7.09 -15.89 5.11
N ARG A 146 8.19 -16.65 5.15
CA ARG A 146 9.39 -16.33 4.36
C ARG A 146 9.14 -16.42 2.85
N GLU A 147 8.39 -17.42 2.40
CA GLU A 147 8.00 -17.58 0.99
C GLU A 147 7.11 -16.44 0.54
N SER A 148 6.06 -16.11 1.31
CA SER A 148 5.17 -15.00 1.00
C SER A 148 5.90 -13.65 0.99
N LEU A 149 6.92 -13.46 1.84
CA LEU A 149 7.76 -12.27 1.81
C LEU A 149 8.63 -12.21 0.56
N ASN A 150 9.19 -13.34 0.11
CA ASN A 150 9.95 -13.37 -1.14
C ASN A 150 9.08 -12.98 -2.33
N GLU A 151 7.84 -13.46 -2.38
CA GLU A 151 6.86 -13.06 -3.40
C GLU A 151 6.55 -11.55 -3.32
N THR A 152 6.37 -11.03 -2.10
CA THR A 152 6.09 -9.60 -1.88
C THR A 152 7.28 -8.73 -2.30
N PHE A 153 8.52 -9.13 -1.97
CA PHE A 153 9.72 -8.44 -2.42
C PHE A 153 9.80 -8.40 -3.95
N GLN A 154 9.58 -9.54 -4.61
CA GLN A 154 9.59 -9.58 -6.07
C GLN A 154 8.49 -8.70 -6.67
N GLY A 155 7.27 -8.76 -6.14
CA GLY A 155 6.15 -7.95 -6.62
C GLY A 155 6.40 -6.44 -6.48
N VAL A 156 7.10 -6.01 -5.43
CA VAL A 156 7.51 -4.60 -5.26
C VAL A 156 8.58 -4.21 -6.28
N GLU A 157 9.57 -5.07 -6.55
CA GLU A 157 10.55 -4.79 -7.60
C GLU A 157 9.89 -4.68 -8.98
N ASP A 158 8.97 -5.59 -9.32
CA ASP A 158 8.20 -5.53 -10.56
C ASP A 158 7.37 -4.21 -10.64
N ALA A 159 6.79 -3.79 -9.52
CA ALA A 159 6.01 -2.55 -9.42
C ALA A 159 6.88 -1.28 -9.61
N LYS A 160 8.13 -1.30 -9.12
CA LYS A 160 9.12 -0.24 -9.34
C LYS A 160 9.52 -0.18 -10.81
N GLU A 161 9.77 -1.32 -11.45
CA GLU A 161 10.08 -1.39 -12.88
C GLU A 161 8.94 -0.85 -13.74
N MET A 162 7.69 -1.09 -13.33
CA MET A 162 6.49 -0.54 -13.98
C MET A 162 6.23 0.94 -13.67
N GLY A 163 7.00 1.55 -12.77
CA GLY A 163 6.97 2.99 -12.50
C GLY A 163 5.79 3.50 -11.67
N TRP A 164 5.01 2.61 -11.04
CA TRP A 164 3.90 3.02 -10.15
C TRP A 164 4.21 2.84 -8.66
N TRP A 165 5.29 2.15 -8.31
CA TRP A 165 5.81 2.11 -6.95
C TRP A 165 6.76 3.29 -6.68
N LEU A 166 6.22 4.40 -6.17
CA LEU A 166 6.92 5.69 -6.08
C LEU A 166 7.22 6.16 -4.66
N ALA A 167 7.49 5.25 -3.72
CA ALA A 167 7.96 5.66 -2.39
C ALA A 167 9.37 6.24 -2.49
N SER A 168 9.56 7.49 -2.04
CA SER A 168 10.89 8.10 -2.02
C SER A 168 11.68 7.63 -0.80
N ASP A 169 13.01 7.53 -0.96
CA ASP A 169 13.91 7.20 0.14
C ASP A 169 13.80 8.21 1.30
N GLU A 170 13.46 9.46 1.00
CA GLU A 170 13.31 10.51 2.01
C GLU A 170 12.03 10.33 2.82
N ASP A 171 10.90 10.04 2.16
CA ASP A 171 9.63 9.73 2.83
C ASP A 171 9.77 8.49 3.72
N CYS A 172 10.48 7.47 3.23
CA CYS A 172 10.78 6.27 4.01
C CYS A 172 11.63 6.58 5.25
N LYS A 173 12.63 7.48 5.15
CA LYS A 173 13.45 7.88 6.31
C LYS A 173 12.66 8.67 7.34
N VAL A 174 11.82 9.61 6.90
CA VAL A 174 10.96 10.40 7.79
C VAL A 174 10.02 9.47 8.56
N MET A 175 9.33 8.56 7.85
CA MET A 175 8.42 7.59 8.46
C MET A 175 9.15 6.60 9.38
N ALA A 176 10.32 6.09 8.98
CA ALA A 176 11.14 5.22 9.82
C ALA A 176 11.65 5.93 11.09
N GLY A 177 11.90 7.24 11.01
CA GLY A 177 12.24 8.09 12.16
C GLY A 177 11.08 8.18 13.16
N GLN A 178 9.87 8.41 12.68
CA GLN A 178 8.65 8.46 13.51
C GLN A 178 8.38 7.12 14.21
N LEU A 179 8.56 6.00 13.51
CA LEU A 179 8.38 4.66 14.05
C LEU A 179 9.39 4.27 15.16
N LYS A 180 10.61 4.84 15.13
CA LYS A 180 11.63 4.56 16.16
C LYS A 180 11.32 5.25 17.49
N THR A 181 10.60 6.36 17.47
CA THR A 181 10.17 7.07 18.69
C THR A 181 9.14 6.29 19.50
N ASP A 182 8.41 5.36 18.87
CA ASP A 182 7.42 4.49 19.52
C ASP A 182 8.01 3.12 19.95
N GLU A 183 9.27 2.82 19.61
CA GLU A 183 10.00 1.61 20.06
C GLU A 183 10.75 1.83 21.40
N MET A 184 10.57 2.98 22.07
CA MET A 184 11.08 3.32 23.43
C MET A 184 9.97 3.34 24.48
#